data_AF-A0A2R6HVV3-F1
#
_entry.id   AF-A0A2R6HVV3-F1
#
_cell.length_a   1.000
_cell.length_b   1.000
_cell.length_c   1.000
_cell.angle_alpha   90.00
_cell.angle_beta   90.00
_cell.angle_gamma   90.00
#
_symmetry.space_group_name_H-M   'P 1'
#
loop_
_entity.id
_entity.type
_entity.pdbx_description
1 polymer ?
#
loop_
_entity_poly.entity_id
_entity_poly.type
_entity_poly.pdbx_seq_one_letter_code
_entity_poly.pdbx_strand_id
1 'polypeptide(L)'
;EPILDAFERFGLEVTYADADREAVWSPACYLRELDPAHDLVGPDGRKIAGNAQYRTRDAIVQHGSLSFDVGAETHLGCFEDPPVTPKAFTDRVCGAVEFQEYDEAVESGFGTLGGYDLLRSRLVTELEESLASWAGAEEGEWTDAEADRAHEITDAKYRADAWVRERTDPLD
;
A
#
# COMPACT_ATOMS: atom_id res chain seq x y z
N GLU A 1 7.65 9.92 -12.01
CA GLU A 1 7.35 9.94 -10.57
C GLU A 1 7.44 8.49 -10.13
N PRO A 2 8.33 8.10 -9.19
CA PRO A 2 8.80 6.71 -9.12
C PRO A 2 7.69 5.67 -8.93
N ILE A 3 6.59 6.03 -8.26
CA ILE A 3 5.44 5.14 -8.10
C ILE A 3 4.67 4.96 -9.42
N LEU A 4 4.44 6.03 -10.18
CA LEU A 4 3.77 5.95 -11.48
C LEU A 4 4.65 5.20 -12.49
N ASP A 5 5.95 5.51 -12.50
CA ASP A 5 6.92 4.89 -13.40
C ASP A 5 6.98 3.36 -13.15
N ALA A 6 6.87 2.92 -11.89
CA ALA A 6 6.81 1.50 -11.52
C ALA A 6 5.54 0.82 -12.05
N PHE A 7 4.38 1.45 -11.93
CA PHE A 7 3.13 0.90 -12.46
C PHE A 7 3.13 0.86 -13.99
N GLU A 8 3.67 1.88 -14.66
CA GLU A 8 3.82 1.89 -16.11
C GLU A 8 4.68 0.72 -16.60
N ARG A 9 5.82 0.46 -15.94
CA ARG A 9 6.68 -0.71 -16.24
C ARG A 9 6.02 -2.05 -15.95
N PHE A 10 5.18 -2.09 -14.91
CA PHE A 10 4.33 -3.25 -14.62
C PHE A 10 3.26 -3.47 -15.71
N GLY A 11 2.97 -2.46 -16.53
CA GLY A 11 1.98 -2.49 -17.60
C GLY A 11 0.60 -2.02 -17.14
N LEU A 12 0.53 -1.18 -16.10
CA LEU A 12 -0.70 -0.64 -15.55
C LEU A 12 -0.68 0.89 -15.60
N GLU A 13 -1.68 1.48 -16.24
CA GLU A 13 -1.86 2.94 -16.24
C GLU A 13 -2.45 3.40 -14.90
N VAL A 14 -1.60 3.94 -14.03
CA VAL A 14 -2.00 4.57 -12.77
C VAL A 14 -1.79 6.07 -12.88
N THR A 15 -2.77 6.85 -12.42
CA THR A 15 -2.71 8.31 -12.42
C THR A 15 -3.14 8.87 -11.07
N TYR A 16 -2.94 10.17 -10.87
CA TYR A 16 -3.67 10.89 -9.84
C TYR A 16 -5.17 10.90 -10.16
N ALA A 17 -6.00 11.00 -9.12
CA ALA A 17 -7.44 11.16 -9.30
C ALA A 17 -7.77 12.46 -10.05
N ASP A 18 -8.74 12.40 -10.97
CA ASP A 18 -9.15 13.58 -11.76
C ASP A 18 -10.05 14.56 -10.99
N ALA A 19 -10.74 14.08 -9.96
CA ALA A 19 -11.68 14.86 -9.17
C ALA A 19 -11.86 14.29 -7.77
N ASP A 20 -12.29 15.14 -6.84
CA ASP A 20 -12.63 14.75 -5.48
C ASP A 20 -13.77 13.73 -5.45
N ARG A 21 -13.70 12.78 -4.52
CA ARG A 21 -14.79 11.83 -4.24
C ARG A 21 -15.01 11.71 -2.75
N GLU A 22 -16.25 11.93 -2.30
CA GLU A 22 -16.60 11.85 -0.88
C GLU A 22 -16.24 10.49 -0.25
N ALA A 23 -15.84 10.55 1.02
CA ALA A 23 -15.60 9.38 1.84
C ALA A 23 -16.87 8.52 1.97
N VAL A 24 -16.71 7.20 1.89
CA VAL A 24 -17.76 6.23 2.24
C VAL A 24 -17.69 5.90 3.72
N TRP A 25 -16.47 5.67 4.22
CA TRP A 25 -16.25 5.27 5.60
C TRP A 25 -14.81 5.49 6.03
N SER A 26 -14.59 6.42 6.96
CA SER A 26 -13.25 6.91 7.30
C SER A 26 -12.33 5.98 8.10
N PRO A 27 -12.80 4.96 8.85
CA PRO A 27 -11.91 3.99 9.49
C PRO A 27 -11.02 3.21 8.52
N ALA A 28 -11.50 2.95 7.30
CA ALA A 28 -10.68 2.33 6.24
C ALA A 28 -10.05 3.42 5.37
N CYS A 29 -8.71 3.47 5.27
CA CYS A 29 -8.00 4.50 4.49
C CYS A 29 -8.39 4.52 3.00
N TYR A 30 -8.71 3.36 2.43
CA TYR A 30 -9.17 3.23 1.04
C TYR A 30 -10.59 3.76 0.80
N LEU A 31 -11.40 3.92 1.85
CA LEU A 31 -12.78 4.41 1.79
C LEU A 31 -12.92 5.86 2.29
N ARG A 32 -11.79 6.52 2.57
CA ARG A 32 -11.73 7.97 2.78
C ARG A 32 -12.00 8.72 1.49
N GLU A 33 -12.04 10.04 1.62
CA GLU A 33 -12.09 10.96 0.49
C GLU A 33 -10.95 10.64 -0.49
N LEU A 34 -11.26 10.73 -1.78
CA LEU A 34 -10.28 10.66 -2.85
C LEU A 34 -9.83 12.09 -3.14
N ASP A 35 -8.56 12.39 -2.92
CA ASP A 35 -7.97 13.72 -3.15
C ASP A 35 -7.08 13.71 -4.41
N PRO A 36 -7.42 14.48 -5.46
CA PRO A 36 -6.63 14.62 -6.69
C PRO A 36 -5.15 14.97 -6.49
N ALA A 37 -4.79 15.63 -5.40
CA ALA A 37 -3.41 16.03 -5.16
C ALA A 37 -2.53 14.84 -4.74
N HIS A 38 -3.10 13.80 -4.14
CA HIS A 38 -2.33 12.80 -3.38
C HIS A 38 -2.73 11.35 -3.66
N ASP A 39 -3.96 11.10 -4.10
CA ASP A 39 -4.47 9.75 -4.29
C ASP A 39 -4.27 9.24 -5.72
N LEU A 40 -3.79 8.00 -5.80
CA LEU A 40 -3.59 7.31 -7.06
C LEU A 40 -4.75 6.37 -7.36
N VAL A 41 -5.16 6.37 -8.62
CA VAL A 41 -6.24 5.55 -9.17
C VAL A 41 -5.74 4.66 -10.30
N GLY A 42 -6.35 3.48 -10.44
CA GLY A 42 -6.16 2.61 -11.60
C GLY A 42 -6.93 3.11 -12.83
N PRO A 43 -6.88 2.38 -13.95
CA PRO A 43 -7.45 2.79 -15.24
C PRO A 43 -8.96 3.10 -15.22
N ASP A 44 -9.69 2.58 -14.24
CA ASP A 44 -11.13 2.77 -14.08
C ASP A 44 -11.50 3.79 -12.99
N GLY A 45 -10.52 4.53 -12.46
CA GLY A 45 -10.73 5.56 -11.45
C GLY A 45 -10.92 5.03 -10.02
N ARG A 46 -10.81 3.71 -9.80
CA ARG A 46 -10.80 3.14 -8.43
C ARG A 46 -9.45 3.38 -7.77
N LYS A 47 -9.48 3.61 -6.45
CA LYS A 47 -8.26 3.89 -5.67
C LYS A 47 -7.38 2.65 -5.63
N ILE A 48 -6.10 2.81 -5.96
CA ILE A 48 -5.12 1.71 -5.96
C ILE A 48 -4.05 1.86 -4.88
N ALA A 49 -3.78 3.09 -4.44
CA ALA A 49 -2.77 3.37 -3.40
C ALA A 49 -3.34 4.20 -2.25
N GLY A 50 -2.73 4.06 -1.08
CA GLY A 50 -2.89 4.97 0.05
C GLY A 50 -1.52 5.45 0.52
N ASN A 51 -1.41 6.72 0.88
CA ASN A 51 -0.16 7.29 1.39
C ASN A 51 -0.36 7.95 2.77
N ALA A 52 0.76 8.11 3.48
CA ALA A 52 0.87 8.88 4.70
C ALA A 52 2.28 9.48 4.80
N GLN A 53 2.38 10.63 5.46
CA GLN A 53 3.63 11.35 5.62
C GLN A 53 3.81 11.80 7.06
N TYR A 54 5.03 11.63 7.56
CA TYR A 54 5.47 12.20 8.83
C TYR A 54 6.71 13.08 8.59
N ARG A 55 6.71 14.29 9.15
CA ARG A 55 7.81 15.26 9.00
C ARG A 55 8.33 15.67 10.36
N THR A 56 9.65 15.58 10.54
CA THR A 56 10.38 16.15 11.67
C THR A 56 11.14 17.39 11.20
N ARG A 57 11.93 17.99 12.10
CA ARG A 57 12.84 19.09 11.76
C ARG A 57 13.88 18.68 10.70
N ASP A 58 14.36 17.44 10.79
CA ASP A 58 15.55 16.99 10.07
C ASP A 58 15.25 15.92 9.00
N ALA A 59 14.05 15.33 9.01
CA ALA A 59 13.70 14.23 8.10
C ALA A 59 12.21 14.25 7.71
N ILE A 60 11.94 13.60 6.57
CA ILE A 60 10.60 13.27 6.10
C ILE A 60 10.53 11.77 5.90
N VAL A 61 9.53 11.14 6.50
CA VAL A 61 9.17 9.74 6.25
C VAL A 61 7.89 9.74 5.43
N GLN A 62 7.96 9.21 4.22
CA GLN A 62 6.80 8.95 3.38
C GLN A 62 6.62 7.44 3.27
N HIS A 63 5.43 6.96 3.60
CA HIS A 63 5.09 5.56 3.52
C HIS A 63 3.67 5.39 2.97
N GLY A 64 3.34 4.19 2.52
CA GLY A 64 2.05 3.93 1.92
C GLY A 64 1.84 2.46 1.64
N SER A 65 0.69 2.16 1.06
CA SER A 65 0.29 0.83 0.60
C SER A 65 -0.16 0.91 -0.85
N LEU A 66 0.34 -0.02 -1.66
CA LEU A 66 -0.10 -0.24 -3.03
C LEU A 66 -0.94 -1.53 -3.06
N SER A 67 -2.17 -1.46 -3.56
CA SER A 67 -3.06 -2.61 -3.63
C SER A 67 -2.67 -3.50 -4.80
N PHE A 68 -2.13 -4.68 -4.50
CA PHE A 68 -1.88 -5.70 -5.52
C PHE A 68 -3.15 -6.52 -5.81
N ASP A 69 -3.85 -6.94 -4.77
CA ASP A 69 -5.13 -7.64 -4.83
C ASP A 69 -6.05 -7.13 -3.71
N VAL A 70 -7.37 -7.22 -3.89
CA VAL A 70 -8.38 -6.65 -3.00
C VAL A 70 -9.22 -7.76 -2.34
N GLY A 71 -8.84 -8.12 -1.12
CA GLY A 71 -9.64 -8.97 -0.24
C GLY A 71 -10.68 -8.17 0.54
N ALA A 72 -11.74 -7.69 -0.10
CA ALA A 72 -12.74 -6.79 0.51
C ALA A 72 -13.42 -7.40 1.77
N GLU A 73 -13.78 -8.69 1.72
CA GLU A 73 -14.36 -9.39 2.88
C GLU A 73 -13.39 -9.44 4.06
N THR A 74 -12.13 -9.81 3.81
CA THR A 74 -11.07 -9.85 4.82
C THR A 74 -10.82 -8.47 5.41
N HIS A 75 -10.76 -7.43 4.58
CA HIS A 75 -10.51 -6.06 5.03
C HIS A 75 -11.63 -5.54 5.93
N LEU A 76 -12.88 -5.75 5.52
CA LEU A 76 -14.05 -5.33 6.30
C LEU A 76 -14.21 -6.18 7.57
N GLY A 77 -13.83 -7.46 7.53
CA GLY A 77 -13.87 -8.38 8.67
C GLY A 77 -12.94 -8.01 9.84
N CYS A 78 -11.99 -7.08 9.64
CA CYS A 78 -11.19 -6.50 10.72
C CYS A 78 -11.98 -5.57 11.66
N PHE A 79 -13.22 -5.22 11.29
CA PHE A 79 -14.06 -4.28 12.03
C PHE A 79 -15.32 -4.98 12.56
N GLU A 80 -15.81 -4.55 13.72
CA GLU A 80 -16.93 -5.21 14.42
C GLU A 80 -18.26 -5.13 13.65
N ASP A 81 -18.58 -3.97 13.07
CA ASP A 81 -19.81 -3.75 12.28
C ASP A 81 -19.57 -2.68 11.19
N PRO A 82 -18.86 -3.01 10.09
CA PRO A 82 -18.60 -2.06 9.03
C PRO A 82 -19.90 -1.71 8.27
N PRO A 83 -20.25 -0.43 8.10
CA PRO A 83 -21.48 -0.02 7.41
C PRO A 83 -21.39 -0.14 5.87
N VAL A 84 -20.42 -0.89 5.36
CA VAL A 84 -20.05 -0.97 3.96
C VAL A 84 -20.03 -2.44 3.54
N THR A 85 -20.62 -2.74 2.38
CA THR A 85 -20.59 -4.10 1.83
C THR A 85 -19.28 -4.37 1.08
N PRO A 86 -18.84 -5.63 0.94
CA PRO A 86 -17.68 -5.97 0.11
C PRO A 86 -17.77 -5.42 -1.31
N LYS A 87 -18.96 -5.44 -1.91
CA LYS A 87 -19.20 -4.84 -3.22
C LYS A 87 -18.97 -3.34 -3.23
N ALA A 88 -19.53 -2.60 -2.27
CA ALA A 88 -19.31 -1.16 -2.17
C ALA A 88 -17.84 -0.80 -1.91
N PHE A 89 -17.06 -1.72 -1.31
CA PHE A 89 -15.61 -1.59 -1.19
C PHE A 89 -14.92 -1.78 -2.55
N THR A 90 -15.22 -2.85 -3.29
CA THR A 90 -14.60 -3.13 -4.60
C THR A 90 -15.02 -2.13 -5.69
N ASP A 91 -16.18 -1.48 -5.53
CA ASP A 91 -16.60 -0.35 -6.39
C ASP A 91 -15.72 0.89 -6.16
N ARG A 92 -14.95 0.93 -5.06
CA ARG A 92 -14.14 2.07 -4.63
C ARG A 92 -12.64 1.84 -4.80
N VAL A 93 -12.20 0.59 -4.72
CA VAL A 93 -10.79 0.16 -4.58
C VAL A 93 -10.51 -0.96 -5.58
N CYS A 94 -9.32 -0.93 -6.18
CA CYS A 94 -8.87 -1.96 -7.11
C CYS A 94 -7.47 -2.48 -6.74
N GLY A 95 -7.18 -3.72 -7.14
CA GLY A 95 -5.86 -4.31 -7.09
C GLY A 95 -5.17 -4.27 -8.46
N ALA A 96 -3.85 -4.14 -8.48
CA ALA A 96 -3.05 -4.16 -9.72
C ALA A 96 -3.26 -5.44 -10.54
N VAL A 97 -3.49 -6.59 -9.89
CA VAL A 97 -3.69 -7.89 -10.54
C VAL A 97 -4.97 -7.95 -11.37
N GLU A 98 -5.99 -7.15 -11.04
CA GLU A 98 -7.27 -7.10 -11.77
C GLU A 98 -7.10 -6.69 -13.24
N PHE A 99 -6.02 -5.98 -13.54
CA PHE A 99 -5.73 -5.42 -14.86
C PHE A 99 -4.63 -6.20 -15.61
N GLN A 100 -4.18 -7.33 -15.07
CA GLN A 100 -3.21 -8.18 -15.74
C GLN A 100 -3.92 -9.26 -16.56
N GLU A 101 -3.43 -9.52 -17.77
CA GLU A 101 -3.94 -10.63 -18.56
C GLU A 101 -3.57 -11.97 -17.93
N TYR A 102 -4.51 -12.92 -17.99
CA TYR A 102 -4.27 -14.29 -17.57
C TYR A 102 -3.31 -14.97 -18.55
N ASP A 103 -2.09 -15.28 -18.10
CA ASP A 103 -1.13 -16.09 -18.87
C ASP A 103 -1.25 -17.57 -18.47
N GLU A 104 -2.01 -18.33 -19.27
CA GLU A 104 -2.24 -19.77 -19.07
C GLU A 104 -0.94 -20.59 -19.05
N ALA A 105 0.13 -20.15 -19.73
CA ALA A 105 1.40 -20.85 -19.78
C ALA A 105 2.21 -20.69 -18.48
N VAL A 106 2.17 -19.51 -17.86
CA VAL A 106 2.81 -19.24 -16.56
C VAL A 106 2.07 -19.98 -15.44
N GLU A 107 0.74 -19.93 -15.48
CA GLU A 107 -0.15 -20.54 -14.50
C GLU A 107 -0.11 -22.08 -14.53
N SER A 108 -0.06 -22.70 -15.71
CA SER A 108 0.03 -24.16 -15.84
C SER A 108 1.42 -24.72 -15.54
N GLY A 109 2.49 -23.92 -15.72
CA GLY A 109 3.86 -24.31 -15.44
C GLY A 109 4.26 -24.22 -13.96
N PHE A 110 3.75 -23.22 -13.24
CA PHE A 110 4.07 -22.97 -11.83
C PHE A 110 2.90 -23.23 -10.86
N GLY A 111 1.70 -23.53 -11.39
CA GLY A 111 0.45 -23.54 -10.65
C GLY A 111 -0.09 -22.13 -10.41
N THR A 112 -1.40 -21.99 -10.22
CA THR A 112 -2.06 -20.68 -10.06
C THR A 112 -1.53 -19.82 -8.91
N LEU A 113 -1.10 -20.44 -7.82
CA LEU A 113 -0.46 -19.71 -6.72
C LEU A 113 0.95 -19.23 -7.10
N GLY A 114 1.67 -20.00 -7.91
CA GLY A 114 3.00 -19.62 -8.40
C GLY A 114 2.95 -18.46 -9.39
N GLY A 115 1.97 -18.44 -10.30
CA GLY A 115 1.74 -17.31 -11.20
C GLY A 115 1.41 -16.01 -10.45
N TYR A 116 0.53 -16.09 -9.45
CA TYR A 116 0.19 -14.97 -8.59
C TYR A 116 1.41 -14.38 -7.85
N ASP A 117 2.24 -15.23 -7.22
CA ASP A 117 3.42 -14.78 -6.49
C ASP A 117 4.49 -14.17 -7.41
N LEU A 118 4.61 -14.66 -8.64
CA LEU A 118 5.49 -14.10 -9.66
C LEU A 118 5.04 -12.70 -10.10
N LEU A 119 3.73 -12.50 -10.34
CA LEU A 119 3.19 -11.19 -10.69
C LEU A 119 3.39 -10.18 -9.56
N ARG A 120 3.15 -10.60 -8.31
CA ARG A 120 3.39 -9.73 -7.15
C ARG A 120 4.85 -9.36 -7.02
N SER A 121 5.75 -10.34 -7.17
CA SER A 121 7.20 -10.12 -7.12
C SER A 121 7.65 -9.17 -8.22
N ARG A 122 7.10 -9.29 -9.44
CA ARG A 122 7.37 -8.35 -10.53
C ARG A 122 7.01 -6.92 -10.16
N LEU A 123 5.82 -6.67 -9.61
CA LEU A 123 5.43 -5.31 -9.18
C LEU A 123 6.40 -4.75 -8.12
N VAL A 124 6.85 -5.58 -7.18
CA VAL A 124 7.84 -5.18 -6.17
C VAL A 124 9.17 -4.81 -6.83
N THR A 125 9.66 -5.62 -7.79
CA THR A 125 10.90 -5.31 -8.52
C THR A 125 10.80 -4.00 -9.29
N GLU A 126 9.72 -3.74 -10.03
CA GLU A 126 9.56 -2.48 -10.77
C GLU A 126 9.51 -1.26 -9.82
N LEU A 127 8.93 -1.43 -8.63
CA LEU A 127 8.89 -0.41 -7.59
C LEU A 127 10.28 -0.12 -7.02
N GLU A 128 11.03 -1.17 -6.67
CA GLU A 128 12.41 -1.06 -6.16
C GLU A 128 13.32 -0.38 -7.19
N GLU A 129 13.28 -0.80 -8.45
CA GLU A 129 14.09 -0.20 -9.52
C GLU A 129 13.74 1.27 -9.75
N SER A 130 12.45 1.61 -9.77
CA SER A 130 12.00 2.98 -10.00
C SER A 130 12.38 3.90 -8.85
N LEU A 131 12.25 3.44 -7.60
CA LEU A 131 12.68 4.19 -6.41
C LEU A 131 14.20 4.34 -6.36
N ALA A 132 14.94 3.27 -6.61
CA ALA A 132 16.40 3.30 -6.62
C ALA A 132 16.93 4.28 -7.67
N SER A 133 16.40 4.22 -8.89
CA SER A 133 16.78 5.14 -9.95
C SER A 133 16.43 6.59 -9.63
N TRP A 134 15.26 6.86 -9.03
CA TRP A 134 14.84 8.20 -8.67
C TRP A 134 15.68 8.80 -7.53
N ALA A 135 15.97 8.01 -6.50
CA ALA A 135 16.73 8.45 -5.34
C ALA A 135 18.26 8.44 -5.56
N GLY A 136 18.75 7.76 -6.60
CA GLY A 136 20.16 7.39 -6.72
C GLY A 136 20.60 6.50 -5.56
N ALA A 137 19.71 5.63 -5.09
CA ALA A 137 19.94 4.77 -3.95
C ALA A 137 20.70 3.50 -4.35
N GLU A 138 21.46 2.97 -3.40
CA GLU A 138 22.12 1.67 -3.49
C GLU A 138 21.48 0.73 -2.46
N GLU A 139 21.58 -0.57 -2.70
CA GLU A 139 21.16 -1.57 -1.73
C GLU A 139 21.97 -1.42 -0.44
N GLY A 140 21.29 -1.46 0.70
CA GLY A 140 21.89 -1.30 2.01
C GLY A 140 21.21 -2.19 3.04
N GLU A 141 21.88 -2.36 4.18
CA GLU A 141 21.40 -3.14 5.31
C GLU A 141 21.20 -2.24 6.53
N TRP A 142 20.41 -2.71 7.48
CA TRP A 142 20.25 -2.06 8.76
C TRP A 142 21.59 -2.05 9.50
N THR A 143 21.96 -0.90 10.05
CA THR A 143 23.06 -0.83 11.02
C THR A 143 22.64 -1.45 12.35
N ASP A 144 23.60 -1.95 13.14
CA ASP A 144 23.35 -2.46 14.49
C ASP A 144 22.61 -1.42 15.35
N ALA A 145 22.98 -0.14 15.24
CA ALA A 145 22.34 0.94 15.98
C ALA A 145 20.87 1.16 15.59
N GLU A 146 20.53 1.03 14.31
CA GLU A 146 19.14 1.11 13.84
C GLU A 146 18.32 -0.09 14.31
N ALA A 147 18.89 -1.29 14.23
CA ALA A 147 18.24 -2.53 14.66
C ALA A 147 17.98 -2.53 16.17
N ASP A 148 19.00 -2.20 16.97
CA ASP A 148 18.89 -2.05 18.42
C ASP A 148 17.83 -1.02 18.79
N ARG A 149 17.85 0.15 18.13
CA ARG A 149 16.87 1.20 18.39
C ARG A 149 15.45 0.78 18.02
N ALA A 150 15.25 0.07 16.91
CA ALA A 150 13.94 -0.44 16.54
C ALA A 150 13.43 -1.50 17.53
N HIS A 151 14.32 -2.34 18.06
CA HIS A 151 13.97 -3.31 19.10
C HIS A 151 13.52 -2.60 20.38
N GLU A 152 14.28 -1.62 20.86
CA GLU A 152 13.91 -0.80 22.02
C GLU A 152 12.52 -0.15 21.85
N ILE A 153 12.27 0.48 20.70
CA ILE A 153 10.97 1.11 20.41
C ILE A 153 9.87 0.05 20.34
N THR A 154 10.13 -1.09 19.73
CA THR A 154 9.13 -2.17 19.63
C THR A 154 8.74 -2.69 21.00
N ASP A 155 9.71 -2.92 21.88
CA ASP A 155 9.49 -3.41 23.24
C ASP A 155 8.78 -2.39 24.13
N ALA A 156 9.25 -1.15 24.12
CA ALA A 156 8.71 -0.12 25.01
C ALA A 156 7.37 0.45 24.53
N LYS A 157 7.15 0.52 23.20
CA LYS A 157 6.01 1.23 22.60
C LYS A 157 5.09 0.32 21.81
N TYR A 158 5.55 -0.29 20.72
CA TYR A 158 4.64 -0.99 19.80
C TYR A 158 3.99 -2.26 20.38
N ARG A 159 4.57 -2.82 21.45
CA ARG A 159 3.99 -3.94 22.22
C ARG A 159 3.11 -3.51 23.40
N ALA A 160 3.10 -2.23 23.76
CA ALA A 160 2.40 -1.74 24.95
C ALA A 160 0.91 -1.44 24.65
N ASP A 161 0.02 -1.90 25.53
CA ASP A 161 -1.41 -1.57 25.47
C ASP A 161 -1.65 -0.05 25.57
N ALA A 162 -0.81 0.65 26.33
CA ALA A 162 -0.81 2.12 26.40
C ALA A 162 -0.77 2.77 25.00
N TRP A 163 0.06 2.23 24.11
CA TRP A 163 0.15 2.70 22.73
C TRP A 163 -0.98 2.17 21.87
N VAL A 164 -1.17 0.84 21.84
CA VAL A 164 -2.06 0.16 20.87
C VAL A 164 -3.54 0.43 21.14
N ARG A 165 -3.94 0.55 22.41
CA ARG A 165 -5.34 0.66 22.84
C ARG A 165 -5.65 2.01 23.46
N GLU A 166 -4.74 2.53 24.28
CA GLU A 166 -5.00 3.72 25.11
C GLU A 166 -4.50 5.01 24.45
N ARG A 167 -3.81 4.90 23.30
CA ARG A 167 -3.32 6.04 22.49
C ARG A 167 -2.41 7.00 23.26
N THR A 168 -1.67 6.46 24.22
CA THR A 168 -0.67 7.17 25.00
C THR A 168 0.71 6.69 24.57
N ASP A 169 1.61 7.61 24.22
CA ASP A 169 2.98 7.27 23.87
C ASP A 169 3.79 7.00 25.14
N PRO A 170 4.27 5.77 25.39
CA PRO A 170 5.09 5.47 26.56
C PRO A 170 6.53 6.00 26.44
N LEU A 171 6.91 6.59 25.29
CA LEU A 171 8.23 7.16 25.05
C LEU A 171 8.24 8.70 25.07
N ASP A 172 7.08 9.35 25.21
CA ASP A 172 6.96 10.81 25.33
C ASP A 172 7.28 11.32 26.75
#